data_AF-A0A7W0UE20-F1
#
_entry.id   AF-A0A7W0UE20-F1
#
_cell.length_a   1.000
_cell.length_b   1.000
_cell.length_c   1.000
_cell.angle_alpha   90.00
_cell.angle_beta   90.00
_cell.angle_gamma   90.00
#
_symmetry.space_group_name_H-M   'P 1'
#
loop_
_entity.id
_entity.type
_entity.pdbx_description
1 polymer ?
#
loop_
_entity_poly.entity_id
_entity_poly.type
_entity_poly.pdbx_seq_one_letter_code
_entity_poly.pdbx_strand_id
1 'polypeptide(L)'
;MPLHAAIRAGAWGATLSGLPSTLYALATGRDPLEATKAAGSMLLPRERRTLPLVAAAIPVHLTLSFGWAFVLEQAGRPGLARGAAAGLAIAALDLGLVGPRFARVRALPLGPQIVDHLAYGAIVGFALPRG
;
A
#
# COMPACT_ATOMS: atom_id res chain seq x y z
N MET A 1 15.05 4.66 -20.09
CA MET A 1 14.46 5.64 -19.14
C MET A 1 13.67 4.88 -18.08
N PRO A 2 14.28 4.50 -16.95
CA PRO A 2 13.61 3.67 -15.94
C PRO A 2 12.49 4.42 -15.18
N LEU A 3 12.73 5.66 -14.76
CA LEU A 3 11.84 6.41 -13.87
C LEU A 3 10.36 6.52 -14.33
N HIS A 4 10.09 6.63 -15.63
CA HIS A 4 8.71 6.75 -16.11
C HIS A 4 7.89 5.47 -15.91
N ALA A 5 8.54 4.30 -15.94
CA ALA A 5 7.87 3.01 -15.79
C ALA A 5 7.52 2.77 -14.32
N ALA A 6 8.45 3.03 -13.40
CA ALA A 6 8.19 3.00 -11.97
C ALA A 6 7.09 3.97 -11.54
N ILE A 7 7.07 5.21 -12.06
CA ILE A 7 5.98 6.17 -11.76
C ILE A 7 4.64 5.62 -12.21
N ARG A 8 4.51 5.15 -13.46
CA ARG A 8 3.26 4.61 -13.98
C ARG A 8 2.81 3.36 -13.21
N ALA A 9 3.73 2.45 -12.92
CA ALA A 9 3.45 1.24 -12.15
C ALA A 9 3.01 1.57 -10.72
N GLY A 10 3.70 2.50 -10.06
CA GLY A 10 3.36 3.01 -8.74
C GLY A 10 1.99 3.68 -8.70
N ALA A 11 1.62 4.45 -9.75
CA ALA A 11 0.29 5.05 -9.86
C ALA A 11 -0.81 3.98 -9.94
N TRP A 12 -0.65 2.96 -10.79
CA TRP A 12 -1.59 1.83 -10.85
C TRP A 12 -1.71 1.09 -9.52
N GLY A 13 -0.57 0.82 -8.88
CA GLY A 13 -0.52 0.22 -7.55
C GLY A 13 -1.28 1.06 -6.52
N ALA A 14 -1.03 2.37 -6.46
CA ALA A 14 -1.65 3.29 -5.51
C ALA A 14 -3.18 3.34 -5.67
N THR A 15 -3.69 3.33 -6.91
CA THR A 15 -5.14 3.45 -7.17
C THR A 15 -5.92 2.18 -6.88
N LEU A 16 -5.35 1.01 -7.20
CA LEU A 16 -6.11 -0.24 -7.25
C LEU A 16 -5.84 -1.17 -6.06
N SER A 17 -4.68 -1.06 -5.41
CA SER A 17 -4.26 -2.04 -4.41
C SER A 17 -5.05 -2.02 -3.11
N GLY A 18 -5.71 -0.91 -2.76
CA GLY A 18 -6.55 -0.80 -1.56
C GLY A 18 -7.95 -1.40 -1.70
N LEU A 19 -8.31 -1.94 -2.87
CA LEU A 19 -9.62 -2.54 -3.12
C LEU A 19 -9.94 -3.72 -2.19
N PRO A 20 -9.04 -4.70 -1.97
CA PRO A 20 -9.33 -5.83 -1.10
C PRO A 20 -9.73 -5.42 0.32
N SER A 21 -8.97 -4.53 0.98
CA SER A 21 -9.33 -4.05 2.32
C SER A 21 -10.58 -3.18 2.35
N THR A 22 -10.82 -2.37 1.32
CA THR A 22 -12.06 -1.59 1.17
C THR A 22 -13.28 -2.51 1.05
N LEU A 23 -13.22 -3.53 0.17
CA LEU A 23 -14.28 -4.51 -0.02
C LEU A 23 -14.51 -5.33 1.24
N TYR A 24 -13.44 -5.74 1.94
CA TYR A 24 -13.55 -6.44 3.21
C TYR A 24 -14.25 -5.57 4.27
N ALA A 25 -13.90 -4.28 4.37
CA ALA A 25 -14.54 -3.38 5.31
C ALA A 25 -16.05 -3.24 5.03
N LEU A 26 -16.42 -3.02 3.76
CA LEU A 26 -17.82 -2.97 3.35
C LEU A 26 -18.57 -4.27 3.65
N ALA A 27 -17.98 -5.42 3.33
CA ALA A 27 -18.59 -6.74 3.55
C ALA A 27 -18.76 -7.08 5.04
N THR A 28 -17.97 -6.47 5.92
CA THR A 28 -18.00 -6.73 7.37
C THR A 28 -18.62 -5.59 8.18
N GLY A 29 -19.22 -4.60 7.52
CA GLY A 29 -19.85 -3.44 8.18
C GLY A 29 -18.85 -2.52 8.91
N ARG A 30 -17.58 -2.57 8.54
CA ARG A 30 -16.52 -1.69 9.08
C ARG A 30 -16.42 -0.42 8.24
N ASP A 31 -15.79 0.61 8.80
CA ASP A 31 -15.57 1.84 8.06
C ASP A 31 -14.53 1.62 6.92
N PRO A 32 -14.90 1.86 5.64
CA PRO A 32 -14.03 1.66 4.49
C PRO A 32 -12.82 2.60 4.47
N LEU A 33 -12.84 3.69 5.24
CA LEU A 33 -11.72 4.64 5.36
C LEU A 33 -10.77 4.31 6.52
N GLU A 34 -10.96 3.22 7.26
CA GLU A 34 -10.12 2.86 8.41
C GLU A 34 -8.63 2.78 8.05
N ALA A 35 -8.29 2.09 6.95
CA ALA A 35 -6.90 1.98 6.49
C ALA A 35 -6.29 3.35 6.14
N THR A 36 -7.06 4.18 5.40
CA THR A 36 -6.64 5.54 5.03
C THR A 36 -6.44 6.42 6.28
N LYS A 37 -7.37 6.37 7.24
CA LYS A 37 -7.25 7.11 8.51
C LYS A 37 -6.07 6.61 9.35
N ALA A 38 -5.76 5.32 9.31
CA ALA A 38 -4.60 4.75 9.98
C ALA A 38 -3.29 5.29 9.37
N ALA A 39 -3.19 5.32 8.04
CA ALA A 39 -2.05 5.94 7.34
C ALA A 39 -1.91 7.43 7.69
N GLY A 40 -2.99 8.21 7.63
CA GLY A 40 -2.96 9.63 8.02
C GLY A 40 -2.52 9.88 9.47
N SER A 41 -2.85 8.96 10.38
CA SER A 41 -2.44 9.07 11.78
C SER A 41 -0.93 8.88 12.00
N MET A 42 -0.19 8.36 11.02
CA MET A 42 1.28 8.33 11.08
C MET A 42 1.87 9.76 11.12
N LEU A 43 1.25 10.70 10.40
CA LEU A 43 1.66 12.12 10.39
C LEU A 43 0.92 12.96 11.42
N LEU A 44 -0.35 12.61 11.71
CA LEU A 44 -1.21 13.32 12.65
C LEU A 44 -1.69 12.39 13.80
N PRO A 45 -0.79 11.97 14.71
CA PRO A 45 -1.08 10.90 15.69
C PRO A 45 -2.19 11.22 16.69
N ARG A 46 -2.46 12.52 16.93
CA ARG A 46 -3.51 12.97 17.87
C ARG A 46 -4.83 13.33 17.19
N GLU A 47 -4.87 13.33 15.86
CA GLU A 47 -6.05 13.75 15.11
C GLU A 47 -7.11 12.64 15.04
N ARG A 48 -8.38 13.03 15.11
CA ARG A 48 -9.54 12.12 15.11
C ARG A 48 -10.53 12.42 13.99
N ARG A 49 -10.50 13.62 13.41
CA ARG A 49 -11.37 14.04 12.31
C ARG A 49 -10.98 13.32 11.03
N THR A 50 -11.98 12.80 10.32
CA THR A 50 -11.77 12.02 9.09
C THR A 50 -11.05 12.81 8.00
N LEU A 51 -11.52 14.02 7.67
CA LEU A 51 -10.96 14.78 6.55
C LEU A 51 -9.47 15.12 6.71
N PRO A 52 -8.99 15.65 7.86
CA PRO A 52 -7.56 15.85 8.08
C PRO A 52 -6.73 14.58 7.98
N LEU A 53 -7.24 13.45 8.48
CA LEU A 53 -6.53 12.16 8.39
C LEU A 53 -6.45 11.68 6.94
N VAL A 54 -7.55 11.77 6.18
CA VAL A 54 -7.56 11.41 4.76
C VAL A 54 -6.58 12.29 3.97
N ALA A 55 -6.56 13.60 4.22
CA ALA A 55 -5.61 14.51 3.58
C ALA A 55 -4.15 14.16 3.93
N ALA A 56 -3.87 13.86 5.20
CA ALA A 56 -2.54 13.45 5.66
C ALA A 56 -2.12 12.07 5.12
N ALA A 57 -3.06 11.20 4.76
CA ALA A 57 -2.76 9.90 4.16
C ALA A 57 -2.21 10.02 2.73
N ILE A 58 -2.53 11.10 2.01
CA ILE A 58 -2.08 11.33 0.63
C ILE A 58 -0.55 11.24 0.52
N PRO A 59 0.25 12.06 1.22
CA PRO A 59 1.72 11.97 1.12
C PRO A 59 2.27 10.61 1.59
N VAL A 60 1.62 9.95 2.56
CA VAL A 60 2.03 8.60 3.02
C VAL A 60 1.87 7.58 1.90
N HIS A 61 0.69 7.48 1.31
CA HIS A 61 0.42 6.53 0.22
C HIS A 61 1.27 6.82 -1.02
N LEU A 62 1.41 8.09 -1.42
CA LEU A 62 2.26 8.42 -2.57
C LEU A 62 3.72 8.05 -2.31
N THR A 63 4.25 8.34 -1.12
CA THR A 63 5.63 7.99 -0.77
C THR A 63 5.86 6.48 -0.81
N LEU A 64 4.97 5.69 -0.20
CA LEU A 64 5.08 4.24 -0.17
C LEU A 64 4.90 3.63 -1.57
N SER A 65 3.87 4.04 -2.31
CA SER A 65 3.59 3.48 -3.64
C SER A 65 4.66 3.84 -4.66
N PHE A 66 5.17 5.07 -4.70
CA PHE A 66 6.24 5.39 -5.64
C PHE A 66 7.60 4.84 -5.18
N GLY A 67 7.88 4.91 -3.87
CA GLY A 67 9.11 4.37 -3.29
C GLY A 67 9.26 2.87 -3.52
N TRP A 68 8.22 2.09 -3.24
CA TRP A 68 8.25 0.65 -3.50
C TRP A 68 8.27 0.32 -4.98
N ALA A 69 7.55 1.04 -5.85
CA ALA A 69 7.60 0.80 -7.29
C ALA A 69 9.02 1.01 -7.84
N PHE A 70 9.71 2.05 -7.37
CA PHE A 70 11.11 2.27 -7.70
C PHE A 70 12.01 1.12 -7.21
N VAL A 71 11.87 0.69 -5.96
CA VAL A 71 12.63 -0.44 -5.41
C VAL A 71 12.41 -1.73 -6.22
N LEU A 72 11.16 -2.02 -6.62
CA LEU A 72 10.83 -3.21 -7.42
C LEU A 72 11.42 -3.16 -8.83
N GLU A 73 11.44 -1.98 -9.45
CA GLU A 73 12.12 -1.77 -10.73
C GLU A 73 13.62 -2.04 -10.61
N GLN A 74 14.29 -1.41 -9.63
CA GLN A 74 15.72 -1.60 -9.42
C GLN A 74 16.09 -3.04 -9.04
N ALA A 75 15.21 -3.72 -8.31
CA ALA A 75 15.38 -5.12 -7.94
C ALA A 75 15.08 -6.11 -9.09
N GLY A 76 14.73 -5.62 -10.29
CA GLY A 76 14.46 -6.46 -11.46
C GLY A 76 13.31 -7.44 -11.22
N ARG A 77 12.18 -6.96 -10.67
CA ARG A 77 11.01 -7.78 -10.33
C ARG A 77 9.81 -7.62 -11.28
N PRO A 78 9.96 -7.65 -12.62
CA PRO A 78 8.81 -7.61 -13.50
C PRO A 78 8.04 -8.95 -13.49
N GLY A 79 6.77 -8.88 -13.85
CA GLY A 79 5.84 -10.00 -13.92
C GLY A 79 5.00 -10.20 -12.65
N LEU A 80 3.77 -10.70 -12.85
CA LEU A 80 2.75 -10.84 -11.81
C LEU A 80 3.22 -11.66 -10.61
N ALA A 81 3.77 -12.86 -10.84
CA ALA A 81 4.19 -13.75 -9.74
C ALA A 81 5.36 -13.18 -8.91
N ARG A 82 6.38 -12.63 -9.58
CA ARG A 82 7.54 -12.02 -8.91
C ARG A 82 7.14 -10.76 -8.16
N GLY A 83 6.27 -9.95 -8.75
CA GLY A 83 5.68 -8.79 -8.12
C GLY A 83 4.86 -9.16 -6.88
N ALA A 84 3.97 -10.16 -6.97
CA ALA A 84 3.17 -10.60 -5.83
C ALA A 84 4.04 -11.12 -4.68
N ALA A 85 5.06 -11.93 -4.98
CA ALA A 85 6.03 -12.38 -3.97
C ALA A 85 6.77 -11.21 -3.32
N ALA A 86 7.14 -10.20 -4.10
CA ALA A 86 7.73 -8.98 -3.56
C ALA A 86 6.73 -8.16 -2.73
N GLY A 87 5.45 -8.14 -3.11
CA GLY A 87 4.34 -7.60 -2.32
C GLY A 87 4.25 -8.23 -0.94
N LEU A 88 4.40 -9.55 -0.82
CA LEU A 88 4.47 -10.23 0.49
C LEU A 88 5.69 -9.79 1.31
N ALA A 89 6.85 -9.62 0.67
CA ALA A 89 8.04 -9.12 1.36
C ALA A 89 7.82 -7.68 1.85
N ILE A 90 7.18 -6.84 1.05
CA ILE A 90 6.78 -5.48 1.47
C ILE A 90 5.80 -5.56 2.64
N ALA A 91 4.78 -6.43 2.60
CA ALA A 91 3.85 -6.62 3.70
C ALA A 91 4.56 -7.00 5.01
N ALA A 92 5.55 -7.88 4.94
CA ALA A 92 6.34 -8.27 6.10
C ALA A 92 7.11 -7.07 6.69
N LEU A 93 7.65 -6.18 5.84
CA LEU A 93 8.34 -4.97 6.27
C LEU A 93 7.35 -3.93 6.82
N ASP A 94 6.35 -3.55 6.03
CA ASP A 94 5.42 -2.47 6.33
C ASP A 94 4.49 -2.82 7.49
N LEU A 95 3.98 -4.05 7.56
CA LEU A 95 3.04 -4.48 8.61
C LEU A 95 3.72 -5.19 9.78
N GLY A 96 4.82 -5.92 9.52
CA GLY A 96 5.53 -6.67 10.56
C GLY A 96 6.58 -5.85 11.30
N LEU A 97 7.34 -5.01 10.59
CA LEU A 97 8.41 -4.21 11.19
C LEU A 97 7.97 -2.78 11.51
N VAL A 98 7.30 -2.09 10.59
CA VAL A 98 6.95 -0.66 10.72
C VAL A 98 5.61 -0.46 11.42
N GLY A 99 4.58 -1.15 10.95
CA GLY A 99 3.19 -1.03 11.38
C GLY A 99 2.96 -1.11 12.89
N PRO A 100 3.64 -1.99 13.66
CA PRO A 100 3.41 -2.09 15.10
C PRO A 100 3.77 -0.82 15.87
N ARG A 101 4.56 0.10 15.30
CA ARG A 101 4.87 1.41 15.88
C ARG A 101 3.67 2.36 15.88
N PHE A 102 2.66 2.11 15.05
CA PHE A 102 1.49 2.97 14.88
C PHE A 102 0.22 2.26 15.38
N ALA A 103 -0.37 2.79 16.45
CA ALA A 103 -1.49 2.12 17.14
C ALA A 103 -2.68 1.81 16.22
N ARG A 104 -3.04 2.72 15.31
CA ARG A 104 -4.15 2.50 14.37
C ARG A 104 -3.85 1.47 13.30
N VAL A 105 -2.60 1.43 12.81
CA VAL A 105 -2.17 0.43 11.82
C VAL A 105 -2.21 -0.96 12.43
N ARG A 106 -1.72 -1.10 13.67
CA ARG A 106 -1.76 -2.36 14.44
C ARG A 106 -3.20 -2.85 14.71
N ALA A 107 -4.18 -1.96 14.72
CA ALA A 107 -5.59 -2.30 14.94
C ALA A 107 -6.33 -2.75 13.66
N LEU A 108 -5.70 -2.62 12.48
CA LEU A 108 -6.32 -3.04 11.22
C LEU A 108 -6.40 -4.58 11.13
N PRO A 109 -7.44 -5.13 10.48
CA PRO A 109 -7.48 -6.54 10.12
C PRO A 109 -6.28 -6.90 9.25
N LEU A 110 -5.39 -7.77 9.73
CA LEU A 110 -4.13 -8.07 9.06
C LEU A 110 -4.33 -8.73 7.68
N GLY A 111 -5.27 -9.67 7.57
CA GLY A 111 -5.51 -10.43 6.34
C GLY A 111 -5.73 -9.55 5.11
N PRO A 112 -6.74 -8.66 5.10
CA PRO A 112 -6.97 -7.75 3.98
C PRO A 112 -5.78 -6.84 3.66
N GLN A 113 -5.02 -6.40 4.67
CA GLN A 113 -3.82 -5.58 4.44
C GLN A 113 -2.72 -6.37 3.73
N ILE A 114 -2.52 -7.65 4.06
CA ILE A 114 -1.59 -8.52 3.31
C ILE A 114 -2.06 -8.69 1.86
N VAL A 115 -3.37 -8.82 1.63
CA VAL A 115 -3.94 -8.95 0.28
C VAL A 115 -3.75 -7.67 -0.53
N ASP A 116 -3.89 -6.49 0.10
CA ASP A 116 -3.57 -5.20 -0.56
C ASP A 116 -2.11 -5.15 -1.02
N HIS A 117 -1.18 -5.62 -0.19
CA HIS A 117 0.25 -5.66 -0.55
C HIS A 117 0.56 -6.68 -1.65
N LEU A 118 -0.08 -7.85 -1.62
CA LEU A 118 -0.04 -8.83 -2.71
C LEU A 118 -0.53 -8.22 -4.01
N ALA A 119 -1.69 -7.54 -3.98
CA ALA A 119 -2.27 -6.87 -5.13
C ALA A 119 -1.36 -5.76 -5.64
N TYR A 120 -0.85 -4.91 -4.75
CA TYR A 120 0.12 -3.87 -5.07
C TYR A 120 1.32 -4.42 -5.81
N GLY A 121 1.99 -5.43 -5.24
CA GLY A 121 3.15 -6.06 -5.84
C GLY A 121 2.84 -6.69 -7.20
N ALA A 122 1.72 -7.39 -7.33
CA ALA A 122 1.27 -8.00 -8.59
C ALA A 122 1.02 -6.96 -9.69
N ILE A 123 0.33 -5.87 -9.36
CA ILE A 123 0.00 -4.77 -10.27
C ILE A 123 1.27 -4.06 -10.73
N VAL A 124 2.14 -3.70 -9.79
CA VAL A 124 3.40 -3.01 -10.09
C VAL A 124 4.30 -3.91 -10.94
N GLY A 125 4.50 -5.16 -10.53
CA GLY A 125 5.29 -6.13 -11.28
C GLY A 125 4.76 -6.35 -12.69
N PHE A 126 3.44 -6.41 -12.88
CA PHE A 126 2.82 -6.51 -14.20
C PHE A 126 3.03 -5.25 -15.06
N ALA A 127 2.98 -4.06 -14.46
CA ALA A 127 3.10 -2.78 -15.17
C ALA A 127 4.56 -2.39 -15.50
N LEU A 128 5.54 -3.00 -14.84
CA LEU A 128 6.95 -2.83 -15.15
C LEU A 128 7.35 -3.57 -16.44
N PRO A 129 8.21 -2.99 -17.28
CA PRO A 129 8.70 -3.66 -18.48
C PRO A 129 9.48 -4.92 -18.10
N ARG A 130 9.30 -5.99 -18.88
CA ARG A 130 10.19 -7.14 -18.83
C ARG A 130 11.48 -6.72 -19.52
N GLY A 131 12.57 -6.65 -18.77
CA GLY A 131 13.91 -6.41 -19.32
C GLY A 131 14.34 -7.52 -20.25
#